data_AF-A0A3D1Z4A4-F1
#
_entry.id   AF-A0A3D1Z4A4-F1
#
_cell.length_a   1.000
_cell.length_b   1.000
_cell.length_c   1.000
_cell.angle_alpha   90.00
_cell.angle_beta   90.00
_cell.angle_gamma   90.00
#
_symmetry.space_group_name_H-M   'P 1'
#
loop_
_entity.id
_entity.type
_entity.pdbx_description
1 polymer ?
#
loop_
_entity_poly.entity_id
_entity_poly.type
_entity_poly.pdbx_seq_one_letter_code
_entity_poly.pdbx_strand_id
1 'polypeptide(L)'
;QLRDEQGVSSIIVMGGSGDYFDVADTVIQMHDYQALDVTVKAKEVVKQHPSQRQLESESELVQHPARAFNNTCLTKILAEGKFRIQGKGTHTLRFGKEHIDVSALEQIESTSELNAIGWLWFQLSQQPGWSKDPSKIFDDALNQDWYQAMPKNGDLAKPRTLDVMAVLNRLRKAQFKA
;
A
#
# COMPACT_ATOMS: atom_id res chain seq x y z
N GLN A 1 1.07 4.82 20.34
CA GLN A 1 0.04 3.93 19.76
C GLN A 1 0.56 3.10 18.58
N LEU A 2 0.88 3.66 17.39
CA LEU A 2 1.37 2.84 16.26
C LEU A 2 2.63 2.01 16.59
N ARG A 3 3.68 2.63 17.16
CA ARG A 3 4.88 1.91 17.61
C ARG A 3 4.57 1.01 18.81
N ASP A 4 4.05 1.62 19.88
CA ASP A 4 3.98 0.96 21.20
C ASP A 4 2.90 -0.13 21.31
N GLU A 5 1.78 0.01 20.59
CA GLU A 5 0.65 -0.93 20.65
C GLU A 5 0.57 -1.85 19.44
N GLN A 6 0.97 -1.37 18.24
CA GLN A 6 0.87 -2.13 16.99
C GLN A 6 2.22 -2.62 16.45
N GLY A 7 3.34 -2.25 17.07
CA GLY A 7 4.68 -2.63 16.62
C GLY A 7 5.06 -2.03 15.26
N VAL A 8 4.37 -0.98 14.80
CA VAL A 8 4.64 -0.35 13.50
C VAL A 8 5.74 0.69 13.66
N SER A 9 6.88 0.44 13.00
CA SER A 9 7.99 1.39 12.93
C SER A 9 7.76 2.42 11.82
N SER A 10 8.19 3.66 12.05
CA SER A 10 8.08 4.77 11.09
C SER A 10 9.44 5.39 10.85
N ILE A 11 9.82 5.55 9.58
CA ILE A 11 10.99 6.33 9.16
C ILE A 11 10.48 7.58 8.46
N ILE A 12 10.90 8.75 8.92
CA ILE A 12 10.38 10.05 8.46
C ILE A 12 11.57 10.94 8.10
N VAL A 13 11.59 11.44 6.86
CA VAL A 13 12.53 12.51 6.47
C VAL A 13 11.98 13.83 6.97
N MET A 14 12.77 14.54 7.78
CA MET A 14 12.42 15.84 8.34
C MET A 14 13.54 16.86 8.10
N GLY A 15 13.19 18.15 8.11
CA GLY A 15 14.17 19.23 7.97
C GLY A 15 13.67 20.61 8.40
N GLY A 16 12.36 20.81 8.57
CA GLY A 16 11.76 22.09 8.96
C GLY A 16 11.21 22.16 10.39
N SER A 17 10.95 21.01 11.04
CA SER A 17 10.41 20.93 12.40
C SER A 17 11.20 19.93 13.25
N GLY A 18 11.40 20.24 14.53
CA GLY A 18 11.99 19.38 15.54
C GLY A 18 10.97 18.64 16.42
N ASP A 19 9.68 18.73 16.11
CA ASP A 19 8.60 18.28 17.00
C ASP A 19 8.63 16.77 17.27
N TYR A 20 9.25 15.99 16.38
CA TYR A 20 9.39 14.54 16.55
C TYR A 20 10.64 14.12 17.32
N PHE A 21 11.58 15.02 17.63
CA PHE A 21 12.78 14.65 18.40
C PHE A 21 12.45 14.08 19.78
N ASP A 22 11.35 14.54 20.38
CA ASP A 22 10.90 14.08 21.69
C ASP A 22 10.50 12.59 21.67
N VAL A 23 9.74 12.19 20.65
CA VAL A 23 9.21 10.82 20.53
C VAL A 23 10.08 9.86 19.73
N ALA A 24 11.04 10.37 18.94
CA ALA A 24 11.92 9.54 18.12
C ALA A 24 12.87 8.67 18.95
N ASP A 25 13.01 7.40 18.54
CA ASP A 25 13.98 6.46 19.09
C ASP A 25 15.39 6.71 18.55
N THR A 26 15.49 7.13 17.29
CA THR A 26 16.77 7.40 16.61
C THR A 26 16.63 8.61 15.69
N VAL A 27 17.65 9.47 15.68
CA VAL A 27 17.72 10.64 14.81
C VAL A 27 19.00 10.57 13.98
N ILE A 28 18.84 10.40 12.67
CA ILE A 28 19.94 10.35 11.71
C ILE A 28 19.99 11.68 10.97
N GLN A 29 21.12 12.37 11.07
CA GLN A 29 21.42 13.53 10.25
C GLN A 29 22.20 13.10 9.01
N MET A 30 21.76 13.53 7.84
CA MET A 30 22.55 13.44 6.62
C MET A 30 23.36 14.73 6.45
N HIS A 31 24.68 14.65 6.43
CA HIS A 31 25.58 15.77 6.17
C HIS A 31 26.63 15.35 5.16
N ASP A 32 26.78 16.11 4.06
CA ASP A 32 27.67 15.75 2.94
C ASP A 32 27.49 14.30 2.46
N TYR A 33 26.24 13.85 2.39
CA TYR A 33 25.83 12.48 2.04
C TYR A 33 26.34 11.39 2.99
N GLN A 34 26.75 11.76 4.20
CA GLN A 34 27.15 10.84 5.27
C GLN A 34 26.09 10.82 6.37
N ALA A 35 25.75 9.61 6.83
CA ALA A 35 24.81 9.41 7.93
C ALA A 35 25.54 9.58 9.27
N LEU A 36 24.99 10.44 10.13
CA LEU A 36 25.47 10.70 11.47
C LEU A 36 24.35 10.43 12.47
N ASP A 37 24.58 9.54 13.44
CA ASP A 37 23.67 9.38 14.56
C ASP A 37 23.81 10.60 15.49
N VAL A 38 22.75 11.40 15.54
CA VAL A 38 22.66 12.61 16.37
C VAL A 38 21.58 12.48 17.44
N THR A 39 21.18 11.25 17.78
CA THR A 39 20.10 10.97 18.75
C THR A 39 20.35 11.67 20.08
N VAL A 40 21.58 11.58 20.63
CA VAL A 40 21.93 12.23 21.89
C VAL A 40 21.77 13.75 21.80
N LYS A 41 22.29 14.36 20.73
CA LYS A 41 22.18 15.81 20.51
C LYS A 41 20.72 16.24 20.36
N ALA A 42 19.90 15.47 19.64
CA ALA A 42 18.48 15.76 19.50
C ALA A 42 17.75 15.75 20.86
N LYS A 43 18.06 14.78 21.73
CA LYS A 43 17.51 14.75 23.11
C LYS A 43 18.03 15.90 23.98
N GLU A 44 19.25 16.38 23.77
CA GLU A 44 19.75 17.59 24.43
C GLU A 44 18.98 18.85 24.00
N VAL A 45 18.65 18.98 22.71
CA VAL A 45 17.81 20.09 22.21
C VAL A 45 16.43 20.07 22.87
N VAL A 46 15.79 18.91 22.95
CA VAL A 46 14.47 18.77 23.61
C VAL A 46 14.54 19.16 25.09
N LYS A 47 15.64 18.86 25.79
CA LYS A 47 15.82 19.29 27.18
C LYS A 47 15.93 20.81 27.34
N GLN A 48 16.59 21.47 26.39
CA GLN A 48 16.75 22.94 26.39
C GLN A 48 15.49 23.66 25.91
N HIS A 49 14.77 23.05 24.98
CA HIS A 49 13.55 23.55 24.37
C HIS A 49 12.48 22.45 24.40
N PRO A 50 11.80 22.25 25.53
CA PRO A 50 10.77 21.24 25.67
C PRO A 50 9.66 21.43 24.63
N SER A 51 9.21 20.32 24.05
CA SER A 51 8.09 20.32 23.11
C SER A 51 6.82 20.84 23.81
N GLN A 52 6.10 21.73 23.13
CA GLN A 52 4.77 22.17 23.55
C GLN A 52 3.65 21.29 22.96
N ARG A 53 4.02 20.16 22.32
CA ARG A 53 3.06 19.25 21.70
C ARG A 53 2.14 18.68 22.77
N GLN A 54 0.84 18.81 22.55
CA GLN A 54 -0.17 18.10 23.31
C GLN A 54 -0.41 16.73 22.67
N LEU A 55 -0.72 15.74 23.50
CA LEU A 55 -1.03 14.41 23.00
C LEU A 55 -2.36 14.48 22.25
N GLU A 56 -2.31 14.35 20.92
CA GLU A 56 -3.49 14.49 20.04
C GLU A 56 -4.45 13.30 20.14
N SER A 57 -4.02 12.20 20.78
CA SER A 57 -4.84 11.01 20.92
C SER A 57 -5.80 11.16 22.09
N GLU A 58 -7.10 11.23 21.79
CA GLU A 58 -8.17 11.27 22.78
C GLU A 58 -8.58 9.86 23.26
N SER A 59 -8.22 8.81 22.50
CA SER A 59 -8.63 7.43 22.76
C SER A 59 -7.58 6.40 22.31
N GLU A 60 -7.79 5.13 22.66
CA GLU A 60 -6.99 4.00 22.20
C GLU A 60 -7.09 3.80 20.69
N LEU A 61 -6.02 3.31 20.07
CA LEU A 61 -6.03 3.00 18.65
C LEU A 61 -6.89 1.76 18.39
N VAL A 62 -8.06 1.97 17.78
CA VAL A 62 -9.00 0.89 17.48
C VAL A 62 -8.57 0.13 16.22
N GLN A 63 -8.48 -1.20 16.32
CA GLN A 63 -8.35 -2.06 15.15
C GLN A 63 -9.72 -2.28 14.50
N HIS A 64 -9.79 -2.04 13.19
CA HIS A 64 -10.99 -2.29 12.40
C HIS A 64 -10.86 -3.59 11.59
N PRO A 65 -11.96 -4.37 11.44
CA PRO A 65 -11.94 -5.53 10.58
C PRO A 65 -11.73 -5.15 9.11
N ALA A 66 -11.21 -6.09 8.33
CA ALA A 66 -11.08 -5.93 6.89
C ALA A 66 -12.45 -5.71 6.23
N ARG A 67 -12.51 -4.78 5.28
CA ARG A 67 -13.73 -4.50 4.50
C ARG A 67 -13.93 -5.58 3.44
N ALA A 68 -15.15 -6.11 3.37
CA ALA A 68 -15.51 -7.05 2.33
C ALA A 68 -15.57 -6.35 0.96
N PHE A 69 -15.16 -7.06 -0.10
CA PHE A 69 -15.12 -6.57 -1.48
C PHE A 69 -16.10 -7.34 -2.36
N ASN A 70 -16.84 -6.64 -3.22
CA ASN A 70 -17.76 -7.27 -4.19
C ASN A 70 -17.01 -7.69 -5.46
N ASN A 71 -16.75 -8.99 -5.60
CA ASN A 71 -15.98 -9.54 -6.72
C ASN A 71 -16.66 -9.28 -8.06
N THR A 72 -18.00 -9.32 -8.09
CA THR A 72 -18.80 -9.18 -9.32
C THR A 72 -18.68 -7.80 -9.97
N CYS A 73 -18.26 -6.77 -9.22
CA CYS A 73 -18.02 -5.44 -9.80
C CYS A 73 -16.86 -5.45 -10.82
N LEU A 74 -15.84 -6.29 -10.59
CA LEU A 74 -14.71 -6.45 -11.51
C LEU A 74 -15.14 -7.09 -12.83
N THR A 75 -15.98 -8.13 -12.77
CA THR A 75 -16.49 -8.82 -13.96
C THR A 75 -17.27 -7.86 -14.86
N LYS A 76 -18.11 -7.00 -14.26
CA LYS A 76 -18.86 -5.97 -14.99
C LYS A 76 -17.92 -4.97 -15.69
N ILE A 77 -16.91 -4.48 -14.97
CA ILE A 77 -15.91 -3.54 -15.52
C ILE A 77 -15.17 -4.16 -16.72
N LEU A 78 -14.76 -5.43 -16.60
CA LEU A 78 -14.09 -6.16 -17.68
C LEU A 78 -15.01 -6.34 -18.89
N ALA A 79 -16.24 -6.79 -18.69
CA ALA A 79 -17.21 -7.03 -19.76
C ALA A 79 -17.49 -5.74 -20.56
N GLU A 80 -17.73 -4.62 -19.88
CA GLU A 80 -17.94 -3.32 -20.53
C GLU A 80 -16.71 -2.84 -21.32
N GLY A 81 -15.51 -3.28 -20.95
CA GLY A 81 -14.23 -2.90 -21.52
C GLY A 81 -13.54 -3.93 -22.40
N LYS A 82 -14.28 -4.93 -22.90
CA LYS A 82 -13.77 -5.99 -23.78
C LYS A 82 -12.61 -6.79 -23.15
N PHE A 83 -12.69 -7.04 -21.85
CA PHE A 83 -11.72 -7.85 -21.08
C PHE A 83 -10.27 -7.36 -21.19
N ARG A 84 -10.06 -6.05 -21.41
CA ARG A 84 -8.72 -5.50 -21.57
C ARG A 84 -8.04 -5.25 -20.22
N ILE A 85 -6.89 -5.87 -20.03
CA ILE A 85 -6.01 -5.67 -18.87
C ILE A 85 -4.65 -5.23 -19.40
N GLN A 86 -4.16 -4.08 -18.97
CA GLN A 86 -2.89 -3.54 -19.46
C GLN A 86 -2.31 -2.50 -18.52
N GLY A 87 -1.10 -2.73 -18.01
CA GLY A 87 -0.28 -1.69 -17.42
C GLY A 87 0.26 -0.72 -18.48
N LYS A 88 0.40 0.55 -18.11
CA LYS A 88 1.05 1.59 -18.92
C LYS A 88 2.15 2.24 -18.09
N GLY A 89 3.40 1.83 -18.31
CA GLY A 89 4.50 2.20 -17.43
C GLY A 89 4.24 1.73 -16.01
N THR A 90 4.63 2.53 -15.02
CA THR A 90 4.38 2.32 -13.58
C THR A 90 3.30 3.25 -13.02
N HIS A 91 2.57 3.97 -13.89
CA HIS A 91 1.68 5.07 -13.48
C HIS A 91 0.20 4.77 -13.70
N THR A 92 -0.14 3.80 -14.54
CA THR A 92 -1.54 3.50 -14.83
C THR A 92 -1.77 2.02 -15.07
N LEU A 93 -2.78 1.47 -14.40
CA LEU A 93 -3.36 0.19 -14.75
C LEU A 93 -4.68 0.42 -15.50
N ARG A 94 -4.80 -0.11 -16.72
CA ARG A 94 -6.07 -0.21 -17.41
C ARG A 94 -6.73 -1.54 -17.06
N PHE A 95 -7.97 -1.48 -16.57
CA PHE A 95 -8.81 -2.63 -16.29
C PHE A 95 -10.20 -2.43 -16.91
N GLY A 96 -10.46 -3.10 -18.03
CA GLY A 96 -11.61 -2.86 -18.89
C GLY A 96 -11.62 -1.44 -19.48
N LYS A 97 -12.64 -0.66 -19.12
CA LYS A 97 -12.76 0.78 -19.43
C LYS A 97 -12.11 1.67 -18.39
N GLU A 98 -11.82 1.15 -17.20
CA GLU A 98 -11.29 1.95 -16.11
C GLU A 98 -9.78 2.14 -16.29
N HIS A 99 -9.34 3.35 -16.00
CA HIS A 99 -7.94 3.73 -15.94
C HIS A 99 -7.65 4.14 -14.49
N ILE A 100 -6.90 3.29 -13.80
CA ILE A 100 -6.52 3.47 -12.41
C ILE A 100 -5.17 4.18 -12.40
N ASP A 101 -5.15 5.39 -11.85
CA ASP A 101 -3.91 6.13 -11.59
C ASP A 101 -3.21 5.53 -10.37
N VAL A 102 -1.94 5.15 -10.57
CA VAL A 102 -1.07 4.54 -9.55
C VAL A 102 0.24 5.32 -9.41
N SER A 103 0.32 6.53 -9.95
CA SER A 103 1.51 7.39 -9.88
C SER A 103 2.01 7.67 -8.45
N ALA A 104 1.11 7.66 -7.46
CA ALA A 104 1.45 7.80 -6.05
C ALA A 104 2.01 6.51 -5.40
N LEU A 105 2.08 5.40 -6.14
CA LEU A 105 2.63 4.11 -5.68
C LEU A 105 4.06 3.95 -6.20
N GLU A 106 4.95 4.81 -5.72
CA GLU A 106 6.35 4.90 -6.20
C GLU A 106 7.17 3.62 -6.04
N GLN A 107 6.74 2.69 -5.20
CA GLN A 107 7.41 1.41 -4.98
C GLN A 107 7.09 0.35 -6.05
N ILE A 108 6.18 0.64 -6.99
CA ILE A 108 5.92 -0.22 -8.14
C ILE A 108 7.02 0.03 -9.17
N GLU A 109 7.84 -0.98 -9.40
CA GLU A 109 9.06 -0.87 -10.21
C GLU A 109 8.79 -1.18 -11.68
N SER A 110 7.85 -2.08 -11.98
CA SER A 110 7.63 -2.56 -13.34
C SER A 110 6.17 -2.57 -13.77
N THR A 111 5.93 -2.30 -15.07
CA THR A 111 4.64 -2.58 -15.71
C THR A 111 4.24 -4.05 -15.57
N SER A 112 5.21 -4.96 -15.46
CA SER A 112 4.95 -6.40 -15.29
C SER A 112 4.22 -6.71 -13.99
N GLU A 113 4.46 -5.94 -12.92
CA GLU A 113 3.75 -6.06 -11.65
C GLU A 113 2.31 -5.57 -11.79
N LEU A 114 2.10 -4.44 -12.48
CA LEU A 114 0.75 -3.92 -12.77
C LEU A 114 -0.07 -4.90 -13.62
N ASN A 115 0.55 -5.54 -14.61
CA ASN A 115 -0.09 -6.58 -15.39
C ASN A 115 -0.52 -7.75 -14.48
N ALA A 116 0.36 -8.22 -13.60
CA ALA A 116 0.05 -9.29 -12.65
C ALA A 116 -1.07 -8.90 -11.67
N ILE A 117 -1.09 -7.65 -11.17
CA ILE A 117 -2.19 -7.11 -10.36
C ILE A 117 -3.53 -7.20 -11.12
N GLY A 118 -3.54 -6.78 -12.38
CA GLY A 118 -4.74 -6.90 -13.22
C GLY A 118 -5.22 -8.34 -13.41
N TRP A 119 -4.30 -9.29 -13.55
CA TRP A 119 -4.65 -10.72 -13.67
C TRP A 119 -5.13 -11.34 -12.36
N LEU A 120 -4.59 -10.94 -11.20
CA LEU A 120 -5.14 -11.32 -9.89
C LEU A 120 -6.59 -10.85 -9.74
N TRP A 121 -6.89 -9.64 -10.19
CA TRP A 121 -8.26 -9.13 -10.18
C TRP A 121 -9.17 -9.87 -11.13
N PHE A 122 -8.66 -10.26 -12.30
CA PHE A 122 -9.40 -11.13 -13.22
C PHE A 122 -9.78 -12.44 -12.53
N GLN A 123 -8.85 -13.10 -11.85
CA GLN A 123 -9.13 -14.33 -11.09
C GLN A 123 -10.17 -14.09 -9.99
N LEU A 124 -10.02 -13.01 -9.20
CA LEU A 124 -10.99 -12.65 -8.18
C LEU A 124 -12.39 -12.41 -8.77
N SER A 125 -12.47 -11.82 -9.96
CA SER A 125 -13.73 -11.57 -10.67
C SER A 125 -14.47 -12.85 -11.09
N GLN A 126 -13.79 -14.00 -11.11
CA GLN A 126 -14.42 -15.30 -11.37
C GLN A 126 -15.13 -15.88 -10.15
N GLN A 127 -14.86 -15.35 -8.95
CA GLN A 127 -15.51 -15.79 -7.72
C GLN A 127 -16.83 -15.03 -7.51
N PRO A 128 -17.94 -15.72 -7.17
CA PRO A 128 -19.22 -15.06 -6.95
C PRO A 128 -19.23 -14.28 -5.62
N GLY A 129 -20.07 -13.24 -5.56
CA GLY A 129 -20.44 -12.59 -4.31
C GLY A 129 -19.36 -11.69 -3.70
N TRP A 130 -19.34 -11.66 -2.37
CA TRP A 130 -18.48 -10.78 -1.57
C TRP A 130 -17.37 -11.57 -0.89
N SER A 131 -16.12 -11.16 -1.11
CA SER A 131 -14.95 -11.66 -0.39
C SER A 131 -14.75 -10.87 0.90
N LYS A 132 -14.77 -11.55 2.05
CA LYS A 132 -14.64 -10.88 3.37
C LYS A 132 -13.31 -10.16 3.55
N ASP A 133 -12.23 -10.79 3.11
CA ASP A 133 -10.88 -10.26 3.22
C ASP A 133 -10.13 -10.50 1.91
N PRO A 134 -10.19 -9.55 0.96
CA PRO A 134 -9.50 -9.71 -0.32
C PRO A 134 -7.97 -9.79 -0.16
N SER A 135 -7.40 -9.22 0.91
CA SER A 135 -5.95 -9.25 1.13
C SER A 135 -5.44 -10.68 1.33
N LYS A 136 -6.13 -11.48 2.16
CA LYS A 136 -5.80 -12.90 2.36
C LYS A 136 -5.93 -13.72 1.07
N ILE A 137 -6.94 -13.43 0.26
CA ILE A 137 -7.11 -14.12 -1.04
C ILE A 137 -5.92 -13.83 -1.95
N PHE A 138 -5.43 -12.60 -1.98
CA PHE A 138 -4.27 -12.24 -2.78
C PHE A 138 -2.96 -12.80 -2.20
N ASP A 139 -2.78 -12.81 -0.88
CA ASP A 139 -1.65 -13.51 -0.24
C ASP A 139 -1.63 -14.99 -0.63
N ASP A 140 -2.79 -15.66 -0.55
CA ASP A 140 -2.92 -17.07 -0.92
C ASP A 140 -2.63 -17.31 -2.40
N ALA A 141 -3.14 -16.45 -3.29
CA ALA A 141 -2.89 -16.52 -4.72
C ALA A 141 -1.42 -16.20 -5.09
N LEU A 142 -0.73 -15.42 -4.26
CA LEU A 142 0.67 -15.05 -4.41
C LEU A 142 1.61 -15.98 -3.64
N ASN A 143 1.15 -17.13 -3.14
CA ASN A 143 2.02 -18.14 -2.54
C ASN A 143 2.92 -18.83 -3.61
N GLN A 144 3.56 -19.94 -3.22
CA GLN A 144 4.40 -20.70 -4.14
C GLN A 144 3.64 -21.01 -5.44
N ASP A 145 4.33 -20.87 -6.57
CA ASP A 145 3.77 -21.10 -7.91
C ASP A 145 2.63 -20.17 -8.39
N TRP A 146 2.54 -18.94 -7.86
CA TRP A 146 1.57 -17.91 -8.29
C TRP A 146 1.39 -17.76 -9.81
N TYR A 147 2.48 -17.94 -10.58
CA TYR A 147 2.50 -17.79 -12.03
C TYR A 147 1.71 -18.88 -12.76
N GLN A 148 1.43 -20.04 -12.14
CA GLN A 148 0.69 -21.13 -12.79
C GLN A 148 -0.77 -20.77 -13.04
N ALA A 149 -1.35 -19.92 -12.19
CA ALA A 149 -2.71 -19.43 -12.35
C ALA A 149 -2.79 -18.21 -13.29
N MET A 150 -1.65 -17.68 -13.72
CA MET A 150 -1.55 -16.53 -14.62
C MET A 150 -1.47 -16.96 -16.08
N PRO A 151 -1.80 -16.07 -17.04
CA PRO A 151 -1.49 -16.31 -18.44
C PRO A 151 0.00 -16.53 -18.66
N LYS A 152 0.34 -17.39 -19.63
CA LYS A 152 1.74 -17.70 -20.00
C LYS A 152 2.36 -16.57 -20.82
N ASN A 153 2.39 -15.38 -20.26
CA ASN A 153 3.03 -14.21 -20.84
C ASN A 153 4.40 -13.97 -20.17
N GLY A 154 5.35 -13.45 -20.92
CA GLY A 154 6.70 -13.14 -20.41
C GLY A 154 6.81 -11.79 -19.67
N ASP A 155 5.72 -11.03 -19.57
CA ASP A 155 5.67 -9.67 -19.03
C ASP A 155 4.91 -9.59 -17.70
N LEU A 156 5.11 -10.58 -16.83
CA LEU A 156 4.53 -10.66 -15.49
C LEU A 156 5.62 -10.74 -14.43
N ALA A 157 5.49 -9.92 -13.39
CA ALA A 157 6.34 -9.96 -12.20
C ALA A 157 5.46 -10.04 -10.97
N LYS A 158 5.91 -10.77 -9.94
CA LYS A 158 5.13 -11.02 -8.73
C LYS A 158 4.95 -9.71 -7.94
N PRO A 159 3.72 -9.18 -7.80
CA PRO A 159 3.48 -7.99 -6.99
C PRO A 159 3.44 -8.34 -5.50
N ARG A 160 3.54 -7.34 -4.62
CA ARG A 160 3.20 -7.50 -3.20
C ARG A 160 1.69 -7.42 -3.03
N THR A 161 1.12 -8.17 -2.09
CA THR A 161 -0.31 -8.07 -1.73
C THR A 161 -0.72 -6.64 -1.35
N LEU A 162 0.18 -5.92 -0.67
CA LEU A 162 -0.01 -4.50 -0.35
C LEU A 162 -0.25 -3.67 -1.62
N ASP A 163 0.51 -3.90 -2.70
CA ASP A 163 0.35 -3.17 -3.95
C ASP A 163 -0.95 -3.55 -4.65
N VAL A 164 -1.30 -4.84 -4.68
CA VAL A 164 -2.58 -5.31 -5.24
C VAL A 164 -3.75 -4.59 -4.57
N MET A 165 -3.74 -4.50 -3.24
CA MET A 165 -4.75 -3.79 -2.47
C MET A 165 -4.68 -2.27 -2.63
N ALA A 166 -3.48 -1.67 -2.70
CA ALA A 166 -3.30 -0.24 -2.86
C ALA A 166 -3.80 0.26 -4.23
N VAL A 167 -3.61 -0.54 -5.28
CA VAL A 167 -4.18 -0.28 -6.61
C VAL A 167 -5.71 -0.47 -6.57
N LEU A 168 -6.21 -1.48 -5.84
CA LEU A 168 -7.66 -1.74 -5.75
C LEU A 168 -8.39 -0.62 -5.00
N ASN A 169 -7.76 -0.09 -3.94
CA ASN A 169 -8.24 1.05 -3.18
C ASN A 169 -8.32 2.34 -4.03
N ARG A 170 -7.65 2.40 -5.18
CA ARG A 170 -7.69 3.53 -6.13
C ARG A 170 -8.66 3.30 -7.30
N LEU A 171 -9.24 2.11 -7.43
CA LEU A 171 -10.26 1.83 -8.43
C LEU A 171 -11.57 2.55 -8.04
N ARG A 172 -11.96 3.58 -8.79
CA ARG A 172 -13.14 4.41 -8.49
C ARG A 172 -14.46 3.63 -8.44
N LYS A 173 -14.57 2.54 -9.19
CA LYS A 173 -15.75 1.66 -9.23
C LYS A 173 -15.67 0.48 -8.25
N ALA A 174 -14.63 0.41 -7.42
CA ALA A 174 -14.53 -0.63 -6.40
C ALA A 174 -15.69 -0.53 -5.41
N GLN A 175 -16.22 -1.68 -5.01
CA GLN A 175 -17.33 -1.77 -4.07
C GLN A 175 -16.86 -2.49 -2.81
N PHE A 176 -16.68 -1.72 -1.74
CA PHE A 176 -16.32 -2.20 -0.42
C PHE A 176 -17.48 -1.99 0.56
N LYS A 177 -17.61 -2.88 1.55
CA LYS A 177 -18.52 -2.71 2.69
C LYS A 177 -17.80 -3.08 3.99
N ALA A 178 -18.23 -2.47 5.09
CA ALA A 178 -17.83 -2.87 6.44
C ALA A 178 -18.44 -4.23 6.81
#